data_AF-A0A930B0X4-F1
#
_entry.id   AF-A0A930B0X4-F1
#
_cell.length_a   1.000
_cell.length_b   1.000
_cell.length_c   1.000
_cell.angle_alpha   90.00
_cell.angle_beta   90.00
_cell.angle_gamma   90.00
#
_symmetry.space_group_name_H-M   'P 1'
#
loop_
_entity.id
_entity.type
_entity.pdbx_description
1 polymer ?
#
loop_
_entity_poly.entity_id
_entity_poly.type
_entity_poly.pdbx_seq_one_letter_code
_entity_poly.pdbx_strand_id
1 'polypeptide(L)'
;RKKTILDAGNWEGDTLTEDLDLSYRAQLKNWKFKYLEDVETPAELPVVVSAARSQQFRWNKGGAEVFRKSVRNILASKNIGWKTKFHGVMHLLNSSMFLYVFIVAILSVPMMYIKDAYPHLSWVFKLTSFFIASTIILFSCYWITYKNIQGKTFDDFIDYVTLFLSFFSVALGFSWHNVSAVLQGYWGKKTEFVRTPKFNISSLKDTWKGNKYVNNKISANVIFEFLLMCYFLFGLYSGIKLNDFGLFPFHLMLTFGFGFVFYKSLVPKS
;
A
#
# COMPACT_ATOMS: atom_id res chain seq x y z
N ARG A 1 28.11 -5.40 13.86
CA ARG A 1 27.29 -4.75 12.79
C ARG A 1 28.16 -4.12 11.69
N LYS A 2 29.20 -3.31 11.99
CA LYS A 2 30.08 -2.69 10.96
C LYS A 2 30.66 -3.67 9.93
N LYS A 3 31.16 -4.84 10.37
CA LYS A 3 31.68 -5.90 9.48
C LYS A 3 30.67 -6.34 8.42
N THR A 4 29.41 -6.53 8.81
CA THR A 4 28.32 -6.92 7.91
C THR A 4 28.07 -5.88 6.84
N ILE A 5 28.06 -4.60 7.21
CA ILE A 5 27.82 -3.48 6.28
C ILE A 5 28.95 -3.40 5.26
N LEU A 6 30.20 -3.47 5.71
CA LEU A 6 31.36 -3.42 4.82
C LEU A 6 31.41 -4.64 3.89
N ASP A 7 31.16 -5.84 4.43
CA ASP A 7 31.11 -7.04 3.61
C ASP A 7 29.98 -6.98 2.58
N ALA A 8 28.79 -6.47 2.94
CA ALA A 8 27.69 -6.32 1.99
C ALA A 8 27.94 -5.32 0.84
N GLY A 9 29.06 -4.58 0.83
CA GLY A 9 29.37 -3.55 -0.17
C GLY A 9 29.08 -2.12 0.29
N ASN A 10 28.88 -1.92 1.60
CA ASN A 10 28.53 -0.63 2.22
C ASN A 10 27.14 -0.10 1.79
N TRP A 11 26.80 1.11 2.24
CA TRP A 11 25.56 1.80 1.85
C TRP A 11 25.62 2.27 0.40
N GLU A 12 24.52 2.09 -0.33
CA GLU A 12 24.36 2.52 -1.72
C GLU A 12 23.10 3.41 -1.83
N GLY A 13 23.22 4.59 -2.42
CA GLY A 13 22.14 5.58 -2.54
C GLY A 13 21.40 5.52 -3.88
N ASP A 14 21.49 4.41 -4.61
CA ASP A 14 20.91 4.24 -5.94
C ASP A 14 19.42 3.83 -5.92
N THR A 15 18.93 3.41 -4.75
CA THR A 15 17.52 3.10 -4.46
C THR A 15 17.01 3.99 -3.31
N LEU A 16 15.70 4.27 -3.28
CA LEU A 16 15.08 5.07 -2.21
C LEU A 16 14.91 4.32 -0.87
N THR A 17 15.22 3.02 -0.85
CA THR A 17 15.18 2.15 0.34
C THR A 17 16.51 1.42 0.46
N GLU A 18 17.56 2.19 0.78
CA GLU A 18 18.94 1.73 0.91
C GLU A 18 19.11 0.66 2.00
N ASP A 19 18.23 0.68 3.01
CA ASP A 19 18.14 -0.28 4.10
C ASP A 19 17.67 -1.66 3.64
N LEU A 20 16.65 -1.70 2.78
CA LEU A 20 16.14 -2.91 2.15
C LEU A 20 17.17 -3.50 1.19
N ASP A 21 17.82 -2.66 0.38
CA ASP A 21 18.91 -3.09 -0.51
C ASP A 21 20.07 -3.74 0.26
N LEU A 22 20.58 -3.04 1.28
CA LEU A 22 21.67 -3.53 2.12
C LEU A 22 21.30 -4.85 2.81
N SER A 23 20.06 -4.96 3.27
CA SER A 23 19.51 -6.16 3.89
C SER A 23 19.62 -7.39 2.97
N TYR A 24 19.20 -7.26 1.70
CA TYR A 24 19.28 -8.36 0.73
C TYR A 24 20.73 -8.70 0.35
N ARG A 25 21.58 -7.69 0.11
CA ARG A 25 23.01 -7.91 -0.19
C ARG A 25 23.71 -8.66 0.95
N ALA A 26 23.45 -8.29 2.19
CA ALA A 26 24.00 -8.97 3.36
C ALA A 26 23.48 -10.42 3.46
N GLN A 27 22.17 -10.67 3.29
CA GLN A 27 21.62 -12.02 3.35
C GLN A 27 22.14 -12.94 2.24
N LEU A 28 22.40 -12.42 1.03
CA LEU A 28 23.03 -13.17 -0.06
C LEU A 28 24.48 -13.58 0.27
N LYS A 29 25.13 -12.88 1.21
CA LYS A 29 26.42 -13.24 1.80
C LYS A 29 26.30 -14.09 3.07
N ASN A 30 25.16 -14.73 3.29
CA ASN A 30 24.87 -15.62 4.42
C ASN A 30 24.81 -14.93 5.80
N TRP A 31 24.80 -13.60 5.86
CA TRP A 31 24.54 -12.91 7.12
C TRP A 31 23.14 -13.23 7.63
N LYS A 32 23.02 -13.38 8.95
CA LYS A 32 21.76 -13.71 9.62
C LYS A 32 21.24 -12.51 10.37
N PHE A 33 19.94 -12.25 10.23
CA PHE A 33 19.22 -11.23 10.98
C PHE A 33 18.42 -11.91 12.09
N LYS A 34 18.44 -11.29 13.27
CA LYS A 34 17.66 -11.72 14.43
C LYS A 34 16.59 -10.66 14.66
N TYR A 35 15.33 -11.07 14.55
CA TYR A 35 14.19 -10.26 14.95
C TYR A 35 14.02 -10.39 16.47
N LEU A 36 13.86 -9.26 17.17
CA LEU A 36 13.70 -9.21 18.63
C LEU A 36 12.34 -8.60 18.90
N GLU A 37 11.35 -9.44 19.21
CA GLU A 37 9.95 -9.04 19.39
C GLU A 37 9.76 -8.06 20.56
N ASP A 38 10.53 -8.24 21.63
CA ASP A 38 10.42 -7.44 22.85
C ASP A 38 11.20 -6.10 22.80
N VAL A 39 11.86 -5.79 21.67
CA VAL A 39 12.64 -4.56 21.51
C VAL A 39 11.88 -3.56 20.66
N GLU A 40 11.26 -2.59 21.32
CA GLU A 40 10.48 -1.54 20.66
C GLU A 40 11.33 -0.31 20.32
N THR A 41 10.96 0.38 19.24
CA THR A 41 11.54 1.67 18.88
C THR A 41 10.42 2.62 18.46
N PRO A 42 10.15 3.70 19.21
CA PRO A 42 9.04 4.60 18.90
C PRO A 42 9.28 5.30 17.57
N ALA A 43 8.22 5.42 16.76
CA ALA A 43 8.26 6.06 15.45
C ALA A 43 7.16 7.10 15.31
N GLU A 44 7.52 8.30 14.86
CA GLU A 44 6.54 9.35 14.54
C GLU A 44 5.81 9.02 13.23
N LEU A 45 4.48 8.91 13.32
CA LEU A 45 3.57 8.66 12.20
C LEU A 45 3.22 9.94 11.43
N PRO A 46 2.95 9.84 10.11
CA PRO A 46 2.49 11.00 9.34
C PRO A 46 1.13 11.49 9.83
N VAL A 47 1.06 12.77 10.23
CA VAL A 47 -0.17 13.41 10.71
C VAL A 47 -1.01 14.05 9.60
N VAL A 48 -0.43 14.21 8.41
CA VAL A 48 -1.10 14.78 7.22
C VAL A 48 -0.99 13.84 6.01
N VAL A 49 -2.02 13.85 5.16
CA VAL A 49 -2.12 13.01 3.96
C VAL A 49 -0.93 13.23 3.00
N SER A 50 -0.43 14.46 2.87
CA SER A 50 0.73 14.76 2.03
C SER A 50 2.03 14.10 2.53
N ALA A 51 2.22 14.01 3.85
CA ALA A 51 3.35 13.33 4.46
C ALA A 51 3.23 11.80 4.30
N ALA A 52 2.01 11.26 4.48
CA ALA A 52 1.71 9.86 4.22
C ALA A 52 1.98 9.47 2.76
N ARG A 53 1.53 10.29 1.79
CA ARG A 53 1.84 10.10 0.35
C ARG A 53 3.33 10.07 0.08
N SER A 54 4.08 11.02 0.64
CA SER A 54 5.53 11.09 0.43
C SER A 54 6.23 9.85 0.99
N GLN A 55 5.80 9.37 2.16
CA GLN A 55 6.31 8.14 2.75
C GLN A 55 5.98 6.91 1.89
N GLN A 56 4.72 6.73 1.53
CA GLN A 56 4.24 5.62 0.70
C GLN A 56 4.92 5.62 -0.68
N PHE A 57 5.15 6.78 -1.28
CA PHE A 57 5.88 6.89 -2.54
C PHE A 57 7.29 6.31 -2.41
N ARG A 58 8.04 6.72 -1.38
CA ARG A 58 9.42 6.25 -1.17
C ARG A 58 9.46 4.74 -0.95
N TRP A 59 8.57 4.20 -0.12
CA TRP A 59 8.54 2.77 0.17
C TRP A 59 8.18 1.93 -1.07
N ASN A 60 7.14 2.33 -1.80
CA ASN A 60 6.70 1.56 -2.97
C ASN A 60 7.69 1.67 -4.13
N LYS A 61 8.20 2.87 -4.41
CA LYS A 61 9.20 3.06 -5.45
C LYS A 61 10.53 2.38 -5.09
N GLY A 62 11.03 2.58 -3.87
CA GLY A 62 12.27 1.96 -3.40
C GLY A 62 12.20 0.45 -3.43
N GLY A 63 11.09 -0.15 -2.97
CA GLY A 63 10.85 -1.59 -3.08
C GLY A 63 10.93 -2.10 -4.52
N ALA A 64 10.34 -1.39 -5.49
CA ALA A 64 10.41 -1.74 -6.91
C ALA A 64 11.83 -1.57 -7.50
N GLU A 65 12.58 -0.55 -7.07
CA GLU A 65 13.99 -0.36 -7.44
C GLU A 65 14.86 -1.50 -6.90
N VAL A 66 14.71 -1.87 -5.63
CA VAL A 66 15.43 -2.99 -5.01
C VAL A 66 15.05 -4.32 -5.66
N PHE A 67 13.76 -4.52 -6.02
CA PHE A 67 13.36 -5.69 -6.80
C PHE A 67 14.19 -5.80 -8.09
N ARG A 68 14.25 -4.73 -8.89
CA ARG A 68 15.01 -4.74 -10.15
C ARG A 68 16.49 -4.99 -9.95
N LYS A 69 17.07 -4.41 -8.90
CA LYS A 69 18.49 -4.55 -8.58
C LYS A 69 18.84 -5.97 -8.08
N SER A 70 18.00 -6.55 -7.23
CA SER A 70 18.35 -7.73 -6.43
C SER A 70 17.74 -9.03 -6.91
N VAL A 71 16.62 -9.03 -7.65
CA VAL A 71 15.87 -10.25 -8.00
C VAL A 71 16.73 -11.27 -8.78
N ARG A 72 17.55 -10.80 -9.73
CA ARG A 72 18.43 -11.66 -10.52
C ARG A 72 19.48 -12.34 -9.63
N ASN A 73 20.05 -11.61 -8.68
CA ASN A 73 21.05 -12.14 -7.76
C ASN A 73 20.45 -13.16 -6.78
N ILE A 74 19.21 -12.93 -6.33
CA ILE A 74 18.47 -13.88 -5.49
C ILE A 74 18.22 -15.18 -6.25
N LEU A 75 17.71 -15.10 -7.48
CA LEU A 75 17.42 -16.27 -8.29
C LEU A 75 18.68 -17.05 -8.68
N ALA A 76 19.77 -16.34 -8.99
CA ALA A 76 21.06 -16.93 -9.37
C ALA A 76 21.87 -17.49 -8.17
N SER A 77 21.55 -17.10 -6.94
CA SER A 77 22.31 -17.53 -5.76
C SER A 77 22.25 -19.04 -5.56
N LYS A 78 23.42 -19.67 -5.44
CA LYS A 78 23.54 -21.12 -5.17
C LYS A 78 23.43 -21.46 -3.68
N ASN A 79 23.57 -20.46 -2.81
CA ASN A 79 23.71 -20.65 -1.37
C ASN A 79 22.36 -20.62 -0.61
N ILE A 80 21.25 -20.38 -1.33
CA ILE A 80 19.90 -20.29 -0.75
C ILE A 80 18.96 -21.28 -1.46
N GLY A 81 18.13 -21.95 -0.66
CA GLY A 81 17.15 -22.90 -1.17
C GLY A 81 16.00 -22.23 -1.93
N TRP A 82 15.29 -23.00 -2.76
CA TRP A 82 14.18 -22.52 -3.58
C TRP A 82 13.08 -21.79 -2.77
N LYS A 83 12.70 -22.32 -1.60
CA LYS A 83 11.69 -21.70 -0.73
C LYS A 83 12.09 -20.28 -0.34
N THR A 84 13.35 -20.08 0.08
CA THR A 84 13.88 -18.77 0.45
C THR A 84 13.94 -17.82 -0.73
N LYS A 85 14.29 -18.31 -1.93
CA LYS A 85 14.23 -17.52 -3.17
C LYS A 85 12.81 -17.04 -3.44
N PHE A 86 11.84 -17.94 -3.38
CA PHE A 86 10.43 -17.62 -3.59
C PHE A 86 9.94 -16.57 -2.59
N HIS A 87 10.18 -16.75 -1.29
CA HIS A 87 9.83 -15.76 -0.29
C HIS A 87 10.52 -14.41 -0.52
N GLY A 88 11.81 -14.42 -0.89
CA GLY A 88 12.57 -13.21 -1.20
C GLY A 88 12.00 -12.43 -2.39
N VAL A 89 11.62 -13.14 -3.45
CA VAL A 89 10.98 -12.55 -4.65
C VAL A 89 9.60 -11.99 -4.29
N MET A 90 8.76 -12.77 -3.60
CA MET A 90 7.42 -12.33 -3.20
C MET A 90 7.46 -11.13 -2.25
N HIS A 91 8.42 -11.10 -1.31
CA HIS A 91 8.61 -9.96 -0.41
C HIS A 91 8.99 -8.68 -1.18
N LEU A 92 9.91 -8.76 -2.15
CA LEU A 92 10.26 -7.59 -2.97
C LEU A 92 9.11 -7.15 -3.90
N LEU A 93 8.28 -8.08 -4.36
CA LEU A 93 7.06 -7.80 -5.13
C LEU A 93 5.93 -7.18 -4.30
N ASN A 94 6.04 -7.12 -2.97
CA ASN A 94 5.00 -6.57 -2.10
C ASN A 94 4.64 -5.11 -2.46
N SER A 95 5.63 -4.31 -2.87
CA SER A 95 5.40 -2.94 -3.37
C SER A 95 4.42 -2.89 -4.55
N SER A 96 4.43 -3.92 -5.41
CA SER A 96 3.56 -4.04 -6.58
C SER A 96 2.16 -4.53 -6.28
N MET A 97 1.84 -4.88 -5.03
CA MET A 97 0.49 -5.21 -4.62
C MET A 97 -0.49 -4.08 -4.99
N PHE A 98 -0.10 -2.81 -4.78
CA PHE A 98 -0.93 -1.67 -5.14
C PHE A 98 -1.20 -1.56 -6.65
N LEU A 99 -0.26 -1.98 -7.50
CA LEU A 99 -0.46 -2.04 -8.94
C LEU A 99 -1.58 -3.02 -9.29
N TYR A 100 -1.53 -4.24 -8.74
CA TYR A 100 -2.55 -5.26 -9.00
C TYR A 100 -3.91 -4.89 -8.41
N VAL A 101 -3.94 -4.34 -7.19
CA VAL A 101 -5.18 -3.85 -6.57
C VAL A 101 -5.82 -2.75 -7.41
N PHE A 102 -5.02 -1.82 -7.95
CA PHE A 102 -5.52 -0.76 -8.82
C PHE A 102 -6.05 -1.31 -10.15
N ILE A 103 -5.36 -2.29 -10.77
CA ILE A 103 -5.85 -2.96 -11.98
C ILE A 103 -7.20 -3.63 -11.71
N VAL A 104 -7.33 -4.38 -10.60
CA VAL A 104 -8.59 -5.00 -10.19
C VAL A 104 -9.67 -3.95 -9.96
N ALA A 105 -9.34 -2.82 -9.30
CA ALA A 105 -10.26 -1.71 -9.11
C ALA A 105 -10.77 -1.18 -10.44
N ILE A 106 -9.89 -0.80 -11.38
CA ILE A 106 -10.32 -0.29 -12.69
C ILE A 106 -11.15 -1.33 -13.45
N LEU A 107 -10.70 -2.58 -13.51
CA LEU A 107 -11.40 -3.63 -14.26
C LEU A 107 -12.73 -4.06 -13.61
N SER A 108 -12.94 -3.79 -12.32
CA SER A 108 -14.14 -4.22 -11.60
C SER A 108 -15.45 -3.66 -12.19
N VAL A 109 -15.46 -2.47 -12.78
CA VAL A 109 -16.65 -1.87 -13.40
C VAL A 109 -16.99 -2.51 -14.74
N PRO A 110 -16.11 -2.54 -15.77
CA PRO A 110 -16.40 -3.20 -17.05
C PRO A 110 -16.68 -4.69 -16.87
N MET A 111 -16.10 -5.33 -15.85
CA MET A 111 -16.36 -6.72 -15.50
C MET A 111 -17.84 -7.00 -15.23
N MET A 112 -18.58 -6.06 -14.63
CA MET A 112 -20.02 -6.23 -14.37
C MET A 112 -20.84 -6.25 -15.66
N TYR A 113 -20.50 -5.38 -16.61
CA TYR A 113 -21.13 -5.35 -17.92
C TYR A 113 -20.83 -6.61 -18.74
N ILE A 114 -19.60 -7.12 -18.67
CA ILE A 114 -19.22 -8.38 -19.34
C ILE A 114 -20.00 -9.55 -18.73
N LYS A 115 -20.13 -9.59 -17.40
CA LYS A 115 -20.89 -10.62 -16.71
C LYS A 115 -22.37 -10.64 -17.11
N ASP A 116 -22.97 -9.46 -17.22
CA ASP A 116 -24.37 -9.29 -17.65
C ASP A 116 -24.56 -9.66 -19.12
N ALA A 117 -23.70 -9.17 -20.01
CA ALA A 117 -23.78 -9.42 -21.45
C ALA A 117 -23.46 -10.88 -21.86
N TYR A 118 -22.63 -11.59 -21.08
CA TYR A 118 -22.18 -12.94 -21.39
C TYR A 118 -22.45 -13.94 -20.23
N PRO A 119 -23.71 -14.36 -20.01
CA PRO A 119 -24.07 -15.24 -18.90
C PRO A 119 -23.35 -16.60 -18.88
N HIS A 120 -22.90 -17.09 -20.03
CA HIS A 120 -22.14 -18.33 -20.16
C HIS A 120 -20.77 -18.25 -19.44
N LEU A 121 -20.24 -17.05 -19.19
CA LEU A 121 -19.02 -16.81 -18.41
C LEU A 121 -19.26 -16.74 -16.90
N SER A 122 -20.50 -16.94 -16.41
CA SER A 122 -20.87 -16.88 -14.99
C SER A 122 -19.97 -17.73 -14.07
N TRP A 123 -19.46 -18.86 -14.55
CA TRP A 123 -18.53 -19.71 -13.81
C TRP A 123 -17.19 -19.03 -13.52
N VAL A 124 -16.68 -18.21 -14.46
CA VAL A 124 -15.44 -17.42 -14.27
C VAL A 124 -15.64 -16.43 -13.13
N PHE A 125 -16.79 -15.75 -13.10
CA PHE A 125 -17.09 -14.79 -12.04
C PHE A 125 -17.24 -15.47 -10.67
N LYS A 126 -17.89 -16.65 -10.60
CA LYS A 126 -17.94 -17.45 -9.37
C LYS A 126 -16.55 -17.86 -8.89
N LEU A 127 -15.66 -18.27 -9.80
CA LEU A 127 -14.27 -18.57 -9.46
C LEU A 127 -13.55 -17.33 -8.93
N THR A 128 -13.76 -16.16 -9.54
CA THR A 128 -13.15 -14.91 -9.03
C THR A 128 -13.70 -14.49 -7.66
N SER A 129 -14.95 -14.81 -7.32
CA SER A 129 -15.52 -14.55 -5.99
C SER A 129 -14.80 -15.30 -4.88
N PHE A 130 -14.11 -16.42 -5.17
CA PHE A 130 -13.25 -17.10 -4.21
C PHE A 130 -12.18 -16.16 -3.63
N PHE A 131 -11.67 -15.20 -4.41
CA PHE A 131 -10.66 -14.27 -3.94
C PHE A 131 -11.17 -13.29 -2.87
N ILE A 132 -12.49 -13.17 -2.64
CA ILE A 132 -13.04 -12.44 -1.49
C ILE A 132 -12.53 -13.04 -0.17
N ALA A 133 -12.24 -14.35 -0.14
CA ALA A 133 -11.63 -15.01 1.02
C ALA A 133 -10.32 -14.33 1.45
N SER A 134 -9.54 -13.76 0.53
CA SER A 134 -8.31 -13.03 0.88
C SER A 134 -8.57 -11.82 1.77
N THR A 135 -9.66 -11.09 1.53
CA THR A 135 -10.06 -9.94 2.36
C THR A 135 -10.53 -10.39 3.74
N ILE A 136 -11.25 -11.51 3.82
CA ILE A 136 -11.68 -12.12 5.09
C ILE A 136 -10.47 -12.59 5.91
N ILE A 137 -9.48 -13.20 5.25
CA ILE A 137 -8.23 -13.62 5.90
C ILE A 137 -7.48 -12.38 6.43
N LEU A 138 -7.35 -11.33 5.62
CA LEU A 138 -6.72 -10.08 6.04
C LEU A 138 -7.43 -9.46 7.25
N PHE A 139 -8.76 -9.37 7.19
CA PHE A 139 -9.59 -8.90 8.30
C PHE A 139 -9.40 -9.76 9.56
N SER A 140 -9.31 -11.07 9.42
CA SER A 140 -9.10 -11.98 10.56
C SER A 140 -7.70 -11.82 11.18
N CYS A 141 -6.66 -11.70 10.35
CA CYS A 141 -5.29 -11.48 10.83
C CYS A 141 -5.15 -10.15 11.58
N TYR A 142 -5.70 -9.08 11.04
CA TYR A 142 -5.66 -7.76 11.69
C TYR A 142 -6.50 -7.74 12.97
N TRP A 143 -7.61 -8.49 13.02
CA TRP A 143 -8.41 -8.63 14.24
C TRP A 143 -7.60 -9.31 15.36
N ILE A 144 -6.84 -10.36 15.06
CA ILE A 144 -6.01 -11.04 16.06
C ILE A 144 -4.99 -10.06 16.66
N THR A 145 -4.34 -9.25 15.82
CA THR A 145 -3.39 -8.23 16.29
C THR A 145 -4.09 -7.15 17.13
N TYR A 146 -5.20 -6.60 16.65
CA TYR A 146 -5.98 -5.60 17.39
C TYR A 146 -6.41 -6.14 18.75
N LYS A 147 -6.91 -7.37 18.77
CA LYS A 147 -7.38 -8.06 19.96
C LYS A 147 -6.29 -8.23 21.03
N ASN A 148 -5.07 -8.52 20.60
CA ASN A 148 -3.94 -8.72 21.50
C ASN A 148 -3.39 -7.42 22.10
N ILE A 149 -3.66 -6.27 21.46
CA ILE A 149 -3.10 -4.97 21.86
C ILE A 149 -4.15 -4.10 22.58
N GLN A 150 -5.38 -4.02 22.05
CA GLN A 150 -6.39 -3.06 22.51
C GLN A 150 -7.44 -3.71 23.43
N GLY A 151 -7.92 -4.90 23.10
CA GLY A 151 -9.00 -5.54 23.86
C GLY A 151 -9.82 -6.53 23.03
N LYS A 152 -10.76 -7.22 23.67
CA LYS A 152 -11.55 -8.31 23.06
C LYS A 152 -13.06 -8.20 23.28
N THR A 153 -13.54 -7.06 23.76
CA THR A 153 -14.96 -6.81 24.01
C THR A 153 -15.72 -6.66 22.69
N PHE A 154 -17.05 -6.61 22.77
CA PHE A 154 -17.87 -6.34 21.59
C PHE A 154 -17.65 -4.91 21.06
N ASP A 155 -17.49 -3.94 21.95
CA ASP A 155 -17.19 -2.55 21.57
C ASP A 155 -15.84 -2.46 20.87
N ASP A 156 -14.81 -3.16 21.38
CA ASP A 156 -13.50 -3.26 20.72
C ASP A 156 -13.61 -3.83 19.29
N PHE A 157 -14.53 -4.77 19.06
CA PHE A 157 -14.77 -5.34 17.74
C PHE A 157 -15.43 -4.34 16.80
N ILE A 158 -16.40 -3.54 17.29
CA ILE A 158 -17.03 -2.49 16.49
C ILE A 158 -16.02 -1.38 16.13
N ASP A 159 -15.18 -0.99 17.08
CA ASP A 159 -14.07 -0.04 16.85
C ASP A 159 -13.10 -0.60 15.81
N TYR A 160 -12.73 -1.88 15.93
CA TYR A 160 -11.89 -2.55 14.95
C TYR A 160 -12.51 -2.58 13.55
N VAL A 161 -13.78 -2.93 13.41
CA VAL A 161 -14.48 -2.94 12.12
C VAL A 161 -14.44 -1.56 11.48
N THR A 162 -14.75 -0.52 12.26
CA THR A 162 -14.73 0.88 11.80
C THR A 162 -13.33 1.29 11.37
N LEU A 163 -12.31 0.97 12.17
CA LEU A 163 -10.91 1.24 11.88
C LEU A 163 -10.44 0.52 10.62
N PHE A 164 -10.74 -0.78 10.50
CA PHE A 164 -10.35 -1.60 9.36
C PHE A 164 -10.98 -1.09 8.06
N LEU A 165 -12.29 -0.81 8.05
CA LEU A 165 -12.97 -0.29 6.87
C LEU A 165 -12.45 1.09 6.47
N SER A 166 -12.17 1.95 7.44
CA SER A 166 -11.57 3.28 7.20
C SER A 166 -10.16 3.14 6.63
N PHE A 167 -9.31 2.33 7.27
CA PHE A 167 -7.96 2.05 6.83
C PHE A 167 -7.94 1.46 5.42
N PHE A 168 -8.75 0.44 5.16
CA PHE A 168 -8.76 -0.26 3.87
C PHE A 168 -9.28 0.66 2.76
N SER A 169 -10.31 1.47 3.02
CA SER A 169 -10.80 2.48 2.07
C SER A 169 -9.72 3.52 1.74
N VAL A 170 -9.05 4.06 2.75
CA VAL A 170 -7.96 5.04 2.54
C VAL A 170 -6.78 4.41 1.80
N ALA A 171 -6.41 3.18 2.12
CA ALA A 171 -5.36 2.43 1.42
C ALA A 171 -5.70 2.23 -0.07
N LEU A 172 -6.96 1.91 -0.38
CA LEU A 172 -7.48 1.85 -1.75
C LEU A 172 -7.42 3.23 -2.44
N GLY A 173 -7.76 4.31 -1.73
CA GLY A 173 -7.64 5.68 -2.25
C GLY A 173 -6.21 6.10 -2.61
N PHE A 174 -5.19 5.56 -1.91
CA PHE A 174 -3.79 5.79 -2.24
C PHE A 174 -3.26 4.95 -3.41
N SER A 175 -4.05 4.00 -3.92
CA SER A 175 -3.59 3.02 -4.91
C SER A 175 -3.01 3.69 -6.17
N TRP A 176 -3.66 4.72 -6.74
CA TRP A 176 -3.14 5.45 -7.92
C TRP A 176 -1.75 6.08 -7.67
N HIS A 177 -1.60 6.76 -6.54
CA HIS A 177 -0.32 7.38 -6.16
C HIS A 177 0.78 6.33 -5.99
N ASN A 178 0.46 5.20 -5.35
CA ASN A 178 1.38 4.09 -5.16
C ASN A 178 1.72 3.39 -6.48
N VAL A 179 0.76 3.20 -7.38
CA VAL A 179 0.97 2.68 -8.74
C VAL A 179 1.99 3.54 -9.49
N SER A 180 1.83 4.86 -9.47
CA SER A 180 2.78 5.78 -10.10
C SER A 180 4.20 5.61 -9.53
N ALA A 181 4.33 5.43 -8.22
CA ALA A 181 5.61 5.19 -7.55
C ALA A 181 6.27 3.88 -8.01
N VAL A 182 5.51 2.77 -8.00
CA VAL A 182 5.97 1.44 -8.43
C VAL A 182 6.41 1.44 -9.88
N LEU A 183 5.58 1.98 -10.78
CA LEU A 183 5.90 2.04 -12.21
C LEU A 183 7.18 2.86 -12.47
N GLN A 184 7.37 3.96 -11.76
CA GLN A 184 8.61 4.75 -11.85
C GLN A 184 9.84 3.97 -11.36
N GLY A 185 9.71 3.21 -10.27
CA GLY A 185 10.78 2.33 -9.79
C GLY A 185 11.12 1.24 -10.81
N TYR A 186 10.09 0.66 -11.44
CA TYR A 186 10.29 -0.32 -12.49
C TYR A 186 10.91 0.25 -13.78
N TRP A 187 10.55 1.47 -14.16
CA TRP A 187 11.18 2.17 -15.28
C TRP A 187 12.60 2.66 -14.96
N GLY A 188 12.99 2.74 -13.68
CA GLY A 188 14.30 3.25 -13.27
C GLY A 188 14.41 4.76 -13.33
N LYS A 189 13.27 5.47 -13.28
CA LYS A 189 13.26 6.92 -13.25
C LYS A 189 13.91 7.38 -11.95
N LYS A 190 15.05 8.07 -12.03
CA LYS A 190 15.71 8.64 -10.84
C LYS A 190 14.86 9.79 -10.29
N THR A 191 14.67 9.79 -8.97
CA THR A 191 13.97 10.86 -8.23
C THR A 191 14.71 11.15 -6.95
N GLU A 192 14.67 12.40 -6.53
CA GLU A 192 15.25 12.83 -5.25
C GLU A 192 14.53 12.19 -4.07
N PHE A 193 15.30 11.97 -3.00
CA PHE A 193 14.77 11.53 -1.72
C PHE A 193 14.07 12.70 -1.02
N VAL A 194 12.75 12.77 -1.14
CA VAL A 194 11.94 13.75 -0.39
C VAL A 194 11.65 13.21 1.00
N ARG A 195 12.23 13.84 2.02
CA ARG A 195 12.05 13.43 3.43
C ARG A 195 10.58 13.51 3.83
N THR A 196 10.11 12.50 4.56
CA THR A 196 8.81 12.59 5.22
C THR A 196 8.90 13.67 6.30
N PRO A 197 8.04 14.70 6.27
CA PRO A 197 8.03 15.74 7.29
C PRO A 197 7.84 15.15 8.68
N LYS A 198 8.66 15.60 9.63
CA LYS A 198 8.53 15.32 11.05
C LYS A 198 7.98 16.59 11.70
N PHE A 199 6.81 16.48 12.32
CA PHE A 199 6.09 17.59 12.91
C PHE A 199 6.37 17.72 14.41
N ASN A 200 6.95 16.68 15.04
CA ASN A 200 7.30 16.64 16.46
C ASN A 200 6.10 17.00 17.36
N ILE A 201 4.92 16.51 16.99
CA ILE A 201 3.67 16.71 17.71
C ILE A 201 3.68 15.76 18.90
N SER A 202 3.68 16.34 20.09
CA SER A 202 3.71 15.62 21.37
C SER A 202 2.35 15.62 22.07
N SER A 203 1.48 16.57 21.73
CA SER A 203 0.14 16.72 22.31
C SER A 203 -0.94 16.85 21.23
N LEU A 204 -2.18 16.42 21.54
CA LEU A 204 -3.35 16.61 20.67
C LEU A 204 -3.69 18.09 20.41
N LYS A 205 -3.10 19.03 21.18
CA LYS A 205 -3.27 20.48 21.03
C LYS A 205 -2.19 21.12 20.14
N ASP A 206 -1.12 20.40 19.82
CA ASP A 206 -0.03 20.94 18.99
C ASP A 206 -0.54 21.13 17.55
N THR A 207 -0.37 22.35 17.01
CA THR A 207 -0.89 22.69 15.68
C THR A 207 0.18 22.50 14.61
N TRP A 208 -0.14 21.74 13.56
CA TRP A 208 0.69 21.64 12.34
C TRP A 208 0.51 22.85 11.39
N LYS A 209 -0.35 23.80 11.74
CA LYS A 209 -0.73 24.95 10.90
C LYS A 209 0.48 25.88 10.74
N GLY A 210 0.95 26.03 9.50
CA GLY A 210 2.04 26.95 9.14
C GLY A 210 3.41 26.29 8.95
N ASN A 211 3.51 24.96 9.08
CA ASN A 211 4.76 24.26 8.80
C ASN A 211 5.12 24.33 7.30
N LYS A 212 6.39 24.62 6.99
CA LYS A 212 6.96 24.77 5.64
C LYS A 212 6.70 23.54 4.74
N TYR A 213 6.44 22.38 5.34
CA TYR A 213 6.13 21.14 4.63
C TYR A 213 4.69 21.02 4.11
N VAL A 214 3.79 21.93 4.49
CA VAL A 214 2.41 21.96 3.96
C VAL A 214 2.39 22.74 2.66
N ASN A 215 2.52 22.02 1.54
CA ASN A 215 2.37 22.60 0.21
C ASN A 215 0.89 22.60 -0.20
N ASN A 216 0.35 23.78 -0.52
CA ASN A 216 -1.05 23.97 -0.92
C ASN A 216 -1.26 23.86 -2.45
N LYS A 217 -0.23 23.52 -3.24
CA LYS A 217 -0.39 23.40 -4.69
C LYS A 217 -1.14 22.12 -5.04
N ILE A 218 -2.29 22.27 -5.68
CA ILE A 218 -3.05 21.17 -6.27
C ILE A 218 -2.22 20.55 -7.39
N SER A 219 -1.88 19.28 -7.24
CA SER A 219 -1.17 18.51 -8.28
C SER A 219 -2.15 17.89 -9.27
N ALA A 220 -1.67 17.56 -10.48
CA ALA A 220 -2.47 16.83 -11.47
C ALA A 220 -3.06 15.51 -10.92
N ASN A 221 -2.39 14.88 -9.95
CA ASN A 221 -2.89 13.67 -9.28
C ASN A 221 -4.24 13.89 -8.58
N VAL A 222 -4.54 15.09 -8.10
CA VAL A 222 -5.81 15.41 -7.44
C VAL A 222 -6.98 15.34 -8.44
N ILE A 223 -6.74 15.74 -9.69
CA ILE A 223 -7.73 15.61 -10.76
C ILE A 223 -7.99 14.13 -11.06
N PHE A 224 -6.94 13.31 -11.14
CA PHE A 224 -7.09 11.86 -11.32
C PHE A 224 -7.86 11.20 -10.17
N GLU A 225 -7.60 11.59 -8.93
CA GLU A 225 -8.33 11.09 -7.76
C GLU A 225 -9.83 11.41 -7.84
N PHE A 226 -10.18 12.63 -8.25
CA PHE A 226 -11.58 13.01 -8.49
C PHE A 226 -12.22 12.18 -9.60
N LEU A 227 -11.54 12.03 -10.74
CA LEU A 227 -12.06 11.23 -11.85
C LEU A 227 -12.26 9.76 -11.44
N LEU A 228 -11.36 9.20 -10.64
CA LEU A 228 -11.49 7.85 -10.09
C LEU A 228 -12.65 7.74 -9.12
N MET A 229 -12.86 8.73 -8.25
CA MET A 229 -14.04 8.80 -7.39
C MET A 229 -15.33 8.78 -8.23
N CYS A 230 -15.42 9.61 -9.28
CA CYS A 230 -16.55 9.61 -10.21
C CYS A 230 -16.72 8.27 -10.94
N TYR A 231 -15.62 7.63 -11.34
CA TYR A 231 -15.63 6.32 -11.99
C TYR A 231 -16.21 5.22 -11.07
N PHE A 232 -15.87 5.22 -9.78
CA PHE A 232 -16.41 4.24 -8.83
C PHE A 232 -17.83 4.57 -8.36
N LEU A 233 -18.22 5.85 -8.34
CA LEU A 233 -19.63 6.25 -8.23
C LEU A 233 -20.45 5.70 -9.40
N PHE A 234 -19.91 5.76 -10.62
CA PHE A 234 -20.53 5.11 -11.78
C PHE A 234 -20.58 3.58 -11.62
N GLY A 235 -19.56 2.96 -11.01
CA GLY A 235 -19.59 1.54 -10.63
C GLY A 235 -20.75 1.20 -9.68
N LEU A 236 -20.97 2.00 -8.63
CA LEU A 236 -22.11 1.83 -7.72
C LEU A 236 -23.45 1.94 -8.45
N TYR A 237 -23.61 2.95 -9.30
CA TYR A 237 -24.79 3.11 -10.15
C TYR A 237 -24.98 1.90 -11.07
N SER A 238 -23.89 1.39 -11.66
CA SER A 238 -23.90 0.21 -12.54
C SER A 238 -24.38 -1.04 -11.79
N GLY A 239 -23.96 -1.24 -10.54
CA GLY A 239 -24.45 -2.34 -9.70
C GLY A 239 -25.95 -2.30 -9.43
N ILE A 240 -26.50 -1.12 -9.17
CA ILE A 240 -27.95 -0.95 -9.03
C ILE A 240 -28.67 -1.22 -10.36
N LYS A 241 -28.16 -0.66 -11.47
CA LYS A 241 -28.77 -0.80 -12.80
C LYS A 241 -28.79 -2.24 -13.30
N LEU A 242 -27.71 -2.99 -13.07
CA LEU A 242 -27.54 -4.37 -13.52
C LEU A 242 -28.04 -5.40 -12.48
N ASN A 243 -28.55 -4.94 -11.33
CA ASN A 243 -28.93 -5.78 -10.20
C ASN A 243 -27.79 -6.73 -9.74
N ASP A 244 -26.54 -6.25 -9.78
CA ASP A 244 -25.34 -6.97 -9.36
C ASP A 244 -24.64 -6.25 -8.21
N PHE A 245 -24.87 -6.74 -6.99
CA PHE A 245 -24.31 -6.16 -5.77
C PHE A 245 -23.00 -6.81 -5.32
N GLY A 246 -22.45 -7.77 -6.07
CA GLY A 246 -21.28 -8.55 -5.64
C GLY A 246 -20.04 -7.71 -5.36
N LEU A 247 -19.82 -6.64 -6.13
CA LEU A 247 -18.70 -5.70 -5.96
C LEU A 247 -19.12 -4.39 -5.29
N PHE A 248 -20.38 -4.26 -4.88
CA PHE A 248 -20.91 -3.01 -4.34
C PHE A 248 -20.14 -2.52 -3.11
N PRO A 249 -19.79 -3.36 -2.12
CA PRO A 249 -18.96 -2.92 -1.00
C PRO A 249 -17.57 -2.44 -1.46
N PHE A 250 -16.98 -3.10 -2.44
CA PHE A 250 -15.66 -2.72 -2.97
C PHE A 250 -15.70 -1.36 -3.68
N HIS A 251 -16.70 -1.12 -4.53
CA HIS A 251 -16.90 0.19 -5.17
C HIS A 251 -17.23 1.30 -4.18
N LEU A 252 -17.94 0.97 -3.10
CA LEU A 252 -18.24 1.91 -2.03
C LEU A 252 -16.96 2.36 -1.32
N MET A 253 -16.11 1.40 -0.95
CA MET A 253 -14.81 1.68 -0.32
C MET A 253 -13.87 2.45 -1.26
N LEU A 254 -13.85 2.12 -2.54
CA LEU A 254 -13.09 2.88 -3.55
C LEU A 254 -13.59 4.32 -3.67
N THR A 255 -14.91 4.51 -3.72
CA THR A 255 -15.53 5.84 -3.79
C THR A 255 -15.16 6.67 -2.57
N PHE A 256 -15.34 6.14 -1.35
CA PHE A 256 -14.95 6.83 -0.12
C PHE A 256 -13.45 7.05 -0.01
N GLY A 257 -12.64 6.07 -0.42
CA GLY A 257 -11.19 6.15 -0.41
C GLY A 257 -10.67 7.29 -1.28
N PHE A 258 -11.01 7.28 -2.57
CA PHE A 258 -10.61 8.33 -3.50
C PHE A 258 -11.23 9.68 -3.13
N GLY A 259 -12.50 9.71 -2.68
CA GLY A 259 -13.15 10.93 -2.21
C GLY A 259 -12.48 11.55 -0.98
N PHE A 260 -12.09 10.73 0.00
CA PHE A 260 -11.36 11.18 1.19
C PHE A 260 -9.99 11.75 0.81
N VAL A 261 -9.23 11.03 -0.02
CA VAL A 261 -7.89 11.43 -0.46
C VAL A 261 -7.95 12.71 -1.30
N PHE A 262 -8.94 12.83 -2.19
CA PHE A 262 -9.23 14.05 -2.95
C PHE A 262 -9.58 15.23 -2.03
N TYR A 263 -10.55 15.04 -1.12
CA TYR A 263 -10.99 16.07 -0.19
C TYR A 263 -9.84 16.59 0.68
N LYS A 264 -9.05 15.68 1.26
CA LYS A 264 -7.87 16.04 2.07
C LYS A 264 -6.75 16.70 1.27
N SER A 265 -6.75 16.57 -0.06
CA SER A 265 -5.83 17.31 -0.94
C SER A 265 -6.28 18.75 -1.18
N LEU A 266 -7.60 18.99 -1.22
CA LEU A 266 -8.18 20.32 -1.43
C LEU A 266 -8.28 21.13 -0.14
N VAL A 267 -8.50 20.44 0.98
CA VAL A 267 -8.62 21.05 2.30
C VAL A 267 -7.45 20.55 3.17
N PRO A 268 -6.25 21.16 3.05
CA PRO A 268 -5.11 20.84 3.93
C PRO A 268 -5.38 21.11 5.41
N LYS A 269 -6.54 21.70 5.76
CA LYS A 269 -6.84 22.24 7.08
C LYS A 269 -8.30 22.03 7.48
N SER A 270 -8.50 21.15 8.43
CA SER A 270 -9.15 21.53 9.69
C SER A 270 -8.21 21.12 10.81
#